data_AF-A0AAN6FQ21-F1
#
_entry.id   AF-A0AAN6FQ21-F1
#
_cell.length_a   1.000
_cell.length_b   1.000
_cell.length_c   1.000
_cell.angle_alpha   90.00
_cell.angle_beta   90.00
_cell.angle_gamma   90.00
#
_symmetry.space_group_name_H-M   'P 1'
#
loop_
_entity.id
_entity.type
_entity.pdbx_description
1 polymer ?
#
loop_
_entity_poly.entity_id
_entity_poly.type
_entity_poly.pdbx_seq_one_letter_code
_entity_poly.pdbx_strand_id
1 'polypeptide(L)'
;MYSVGIDLTNVDLGMADQSPVVVLFGYEASAFTWKARWALKIKQIPYTFITVPSMMPRPVLKDIFGLTYRKIPVLAIGKELYCDTSLIIEALEHFFPESEGYQSLYPRAADGRTYRPMMRGFASYWIDRPFFRATCGLMPGSVWRTSFGQDRAGLIGHTLDPDKLEKKIPENMSRFDMQLSMLEPMFDQKDSPWIFSTSVPSLADLAMYYQLWWGVEVAKGHFINNLTAGGTEDTDTEGAEAVFNAQRYPGVFTWYRTMQRYLDNLPSVENKDPAFDEVLQQIKKSPSLGRKSLLLPTPRSSHTELDRKCGLVEGSLVSVAPDDTGMNDPTIGTLVTLSPEEVVIKPQALDKPAEIEVRVHFPRLGPTPSPRQQDPPSTRATLPHSDFARLQDLIVLPELSLTDDDDSLTTQLWSADLSNDDLMYLRIMAQAELVRAIGSRIRVLREEVAKLERLMPKEGGLTTWRKDADRARGDICAMVLQRWGVEKDS
;
A
#
# COMPACT_ATOMS: atom_id res chain seq x y z
N MET A 1 18.32 69.07 15.25
CA MET A 1 17.63 68.69 16.50
C MET A 1 16.15 68.92 16.25
N TYR A 2 15.38 67.86 15.93
CA TYR A 2 13.97 67.64 16.28
C TYR A 2 13.64 66.20 15.85
N SER A 3 13.33 65.39 16.86
CA SER A 3 12.88 64.00 16.76
C SER A 3 11.37 64.00 16.55
N VAL A 4 10.86 63.19 15.63
CA VAL A 4 9.48 62.73 15.64
C VAL A 4 9.52 61.22 15.53
N GLY A 5 9.18 60.55 16.64
CA GLY A 5 9.08 59.10 16.72
C GLY A 5 7.88 58.61 15.94
N ILE A 6 8.07 57.53 15.19
CA ILE A 6 6.98 56.74 14.63
C ILE A 6 6.75 55.60 15.61
N ASP A 7 5.59 55.66 16.26
CA ASP A 7 5.02 54.63 17.11
C ASP A 7 4.71 53.39 16.25
N LEU A 8 5.35 52.26 16.57
CA LEU A 8 5.14 50.98 15.90
C LEU A 8 3.94 50.19 16.48
N THR A 9 3.12 50.82 17.33
CA THR A 9 1.89 50.20 17.85
C THR A 9 0.69 50.53 16.95
N ASN A 10 0.63 49.87 15.78
CA ASN A 10 -0.58 49.54 15.01
C ASN A 10 -0.18 49.22 13.57
N VAL A 11 0.46 48.06 13.39
CA VAL A 11 0.31 47.33 12.13
C VAL A 11 -0.75 46.29 12.42
N ASP A 12 -1.87 46.37 11.71
CA ASP A 12 -3.00 45.45 11.77
C ASP A 12 -2.54 43.99 11.97
N LEU A 13 -2.73 43.47 13.18
CA LEU A 13 -2.64 42.04 13.53
C LEU A 13 -3.87 41.27 12.99
N GLY A 14 -4.33 41.64 11.79
CA GLY A 14 -5.59 41.23 11.18
C GLY A 14 -5.48 40.13 10.13
N MET A 15 -4.31 39.51 9.96
CA MET A 15 -4.16 38.24 9.27
C MET A 15 -3.18 37.37 10.05
N ALA A 16 -3.69 36.66 11.04
CA ALA A 16 -3.00 35.45 11.46
C ALA A 16 -2.90 34.56 10.22
N ASP A 17 -1.68 34.45 9.69
CA ASP A 17 -1.28 33.51 8.65
C ASP A 17 -1.60 32.10 9.18
N GLN A 18 -2.80 31.60 8.88
CA GLN A 18 -3.27 30.32 9.40
C GLN A 18 -2.49 29.22 8.68
N SER A 19 -1.45 28.68 9.31
CA SER A 19 -0.74 27.52 8.80
C SER A 19 -1.72 26.40 8.42
N PRO A 20 -1.48 25.70 7.29
CA PRO A 20 -2.36 24.63 6.84
C PRO A 20 -2.44 23.53 7.91
N VAL A 21 -3.63 22.94 8.07
CA VAL A 21 -3.77 21.78 8.96
C VAL A 21 -2.95 20.61 8.43
N VAL A 22 -2.28 19.88 9.33
CA VAL A 22 -1.54 18.66 9.01
C VAL A 22 -2.33 17.48 9.56
N VAL A 23 -2.73 16.55 8.69
CA VAL A 23 -3.54 15.37 9.08
C VAL A 23 -2.88 14.11 8.55
N LEU A 24 -2.58 13.16 9.42
CA LEU A 24 -2.04 11.86 9.04
C LEU A 24 -3.14 10.80 9.16
N PHE A 25 -3.47 10.16 8.05
CA PHE A 25 -4.42 9.05 8.01
C PHE A 25 -3.66 7.73 8.12
N GLY A 26 -3.95 6.95 9.16
CA GLY A 26 -3.38 5.61 9.27
C GLY A 26 -3.96 4.72 10.35
N TYR A 27 -3.29 3.61 10.66
CA TYR A 27 -3.63 2.77 11.81
C TYR A 27 -2.38 2.50 12.64
N GLU A 28 -2.57 2.20 13.91
CA GLU A 28 -1.51 2.18 14.92
C GLU A 28 -0.48 1.08 14.71
N ALA A 29 -0.89 -0.11 14.30
CA ALA A 29 0.02 -1.24 14.07
C ALA A 29 0.81 -1.17 12.76
N SER A 30 0.61 -0.14 11.93
CA SER A 30 1.27 -0.02 10.63
C SER A 30 2.71 0.48 10.75
N ALA A 31 3.67 -0.29 10.22
CA ALA A 31 5.09 0.09 10.18
C ALA A 31 5.31 1.47 9.53
N PHE A 32 4.75 1.67 8.34
CA PHE A 32 4.91 2.92 7.58
C PHE A 32 4.19 4.10 8.21
N THR A 33 3.12 3.87 9.00
CA THR A 33 2.51 4.95 9.80
C THR A 33 3.50 5.45 10.85
N TRP A 34 4.18 4.55 11.55
CA TRP A 34 5.19 4.94 12.55
C TRP A 34 6.34 5.73 11.95
N LYS A 35 6.80 5.37 10.74
CA LYS A 35 7.79 6.16 10.01
C LYS A 35 7.34 7.62 9.84
N ALA A 36 6.09 7.84 9.40
CA ALA A 36 5.54 9.19 9.23
C ALA A 36 5.29 9.91 10.58
N ARG A 37 4.76 9.22 11.59
CA ARG A 37 4.53 9.78 12.94
C ARG A 37 5.85 10.24 13.58
N TRP A 38 6.91 9.44 13.47
CA TRP A 38 8.22 9.84 13.97
C TRP A 38 8.91 10.90 13.11
N ALA A 39 8.69 10.94 11.79
CA ALA A 39 9.12 12.08 10.98
C ALA A 39 8.51 13.39 11.50
N LEU A 40 7.18 13.40 11.74
CA LEU A 40 6.46 14.55 12.33
C LEU A 40 6.99 14.89 13.72
N LYS A 41 7.24 13.88 14.57
CA LYS A 41 7.79 14.07 15.91
C LYS A 41 9.20 14.66 15.88
N ILE A 42 10.11 14.13 15.07
CA ILE A 42 11.49 14.66 14.95
C ILE A 42 11.46 16.11 14.47
N LYS A 43 10.65 16.39 13.44
CA LYS A 43 10.49 17.75 12.92
C LYS A 43 9.73 18.70 13.85
N GLN A 44 9.12 18.18 14.92
CA GLN A 44 8.28 18.91 15.87
C GLN A 44 7.08 19.62 15.21
N ILE A 45 6.40 18.92 14.30
CA ILE A 45 5.23 19.44 13.57
C ILE A 45 3.94 18.97 14.27
N PRO A 46 3.14 19.88 14.84
CA PRO A 46 1.81 19.54 15.34
C PRO A 46 0.92 18.96 14.24
N TYR A 47 0.28 17.82 14.49
CA TYR A 47 -0.60 17.17 13.52
C TYR A 47 -1.77 16.46 14.17
N THR A 48 -2.82 16.26 13.38
CA THR A 48 -3.96 15.42 13.74
C THR A 48 -3.77 14.01 13.18
N PHE A 49 -3.86 12.98 14.02
CA PHE A 49 -3.87 11.58 13.58
C PHE A 49 -5.32 11.10 13.45
N ILE A 50 -5.69 10.57 12.28
CA ILE A 50 -7.01 9.97 12.05
C ILE A 50 -6.85 8.49 11.74
N THR A 51 -7.43 7.68 12.62
CA THR A 51 -7.45 6.24 12.48
C THR A 51 -8.34 5.82 11.31
N VAL A 52 -7.78 5.05 10.38
CA VAL A 52 -8.49 4.40 9.27
C VAL A 52 -8.33 2.89 9.38
N PRO A 53 -9.24 2.06 8.81
CA PRO A 53 -9.14 0.61 8.91
C PRO A 53 -7.78 0.04 8.44
N SER A 54 -7.31 -1.07 9.01
CA SER A 54 -6.03 -1.71 8.61
C SER A 54 -6.11 -2.45 7.25
N MET A 55 -7.33 -2.72 6.79
CA MET A 55 -7.69 -3.40 5.54
C MET A 55 -8.71 -2.55 4.75
N MET A 56 -8.95 -2.89 3.49
CA MET A 56 -10.00 -2.22 2.71
C MET A 56 -11.41 -2.66 3.16
N PRO A 57 -12.45 -1.81 3.00
CA PRO A 57 -12.44 -0.46 2.45
C PRO A 57 -12.03 0.64 3.46
N ARG A 58 -11.56 1.78 2.95
CA ARG A 58 -11.26 3.00 3.72
C ARG A 58 -12.22 4.14 3.33
N PRO A 59 -13.45 4.18 3.86
CA PRO A 59 -14.50 5.09 3.37
C PRO A 59 -14.13 6.57 3.50
N VAL A 60 -13.43 6.96 4.58
CA VAL A 60 -12.98 8.36 4.74
C VAL A 60 -12.11 8.81 3.57
N LEU A 61 -11.17 7.99 3.10
CA LEU A 61 -10.31 8.35 1.97
C LEU A 61 -11.09 8.34 0.64
N LYS A 62 -11.94 7.33 0.44
CA LYS A 62 -12.72 7.17 -0.78
C LYS A 62 -13.78 8.27 -0.93
N ASP A 63 -14.61 8.46 0.08
CA ASP A 63 -15.84 9.26 -0.02
C ASP A 63 -15.56 10.76 0.14
N ILE A 64 -14.59 11.13 0.99
CA ILE A 64 -14.27 12.55 1.23
C ILE A 64 -13.33 13.10 0.15
N PHE A 65 -12.34 12.31 -0.27
CA PHE A 65 -11.26 12.78 -1.12
C PHE A 65 -11.21 12.14 -2.52
N GLY A 66 -12.08 11.17 -2.82
CA GLY A 66 -12.02 10.42 -4.08
C GLY A 66 -10.78 9.51 -4.18
N LEU A 67 -10.12 9.21 -3.06
CA LEU A 67 -8.85 8.49 -3.05
C LEU A 67 -9.07 6.98 -2.89
N THR A 68 -8.75 6.21 -3.93
CA THR A 68 -8.81 4.73 -3.95
C THR A 68 -7.47 4.07 -3.63
N TYR A 69 -6.39 4.86 -3.55
CA TYR A 69 -5.05 4.39 -3.22
C TYR A 69 -5.06 3.50 -1.98
N ARG A 70 -4.57 2.26 -2.14
CA ARG A 70 -4.71 1.22 -1.12
C ARG A 70 -3.72 1.34 0.03
N LYS A 71 -2.51 1.86 -0.22
CA LYS A 71 -1.47 1.93 0.82
C LYS A 71 -1.71 3.10 1.77
N ILE A 72 -1.01 3.03 2.89
CA ILE A 72 -1.18 3.83 4.09
C ILE A 72 0.24 3.99 4.67
N PRO A 73 0.63 5.17 5.16
CA PRO A 73 -0.21 6.33 5.43
C PRO A 73 -0.43 7.26 4.24
N VAL A 74 -1.38 8.17 4.44
CA VAL A 74 -1.64 9.34 3.58
C VAL A 74 -1.55 10.58 4.47
N LEU A 75 -0.79 11.59 4.05
CA LEU A 75 -0.67 12.87 4.76
C LEU A 75 -1.44 13.95 4.02
N ALA A 76 -2.33 14.67 4.70
CA ALA A 76 -2.89 15.92 4.21
C ALA A 76 -2.10 17.11 4.77
N ILE A 77 -1.75 18.06 3.91
CA ILE A 77 -1.34 19.42 4.30
C ILE A 77 -2.35 20.36 3.65
N GLY A 78 -3.33 20.81 4.42
CA GLY A 78 -4.52 21.47 3.88
C GLY A 78 -5.24 20.56 2.87
N LYS A 79 -5.30 20.97 1.60
CA LYS A 79 -6.01 20.27 0.51
C LYS A 79 -5.09 19.47 -0.42
N GLU A 80 -3.83 19.28 -0.05
CA GLU A 80 -2.89 18.42 -0.77
C GLU A 80 -2.72 17.10 -0.02
N LEU A 81 -2.96 15.97 -0.70
CA LEU A 81 -2.77 14.64 -0.14
C LEU A 81 -1.49 14.01 -0.69
N TYR A 82 -0.54 13.71 0.19
CA TYR A 82 0.70 13.03 -0.12
C TYR A 82 0.59 11.54 0.19
N CYS A 83 0.71 10.73 -0.86
CA CYS A 83 0.75 9.28 -0.77
C CYS A 83 2.20 8.79 -0.75
N ASP A 84 2.46 7.69 -0.03
CA ASP A 84 3.78 7.08 0.16
C ASP A 84 4.72 7.84 1.11
N THR A 85 5.34 7.12 2.05
CA THR A 85 6.21 7.75 3.07
C THR A 85 7.41 8.46 2.46
N SER A 86 7.93 8.02 1.31
CA SER A 86 9.05 8.66 0.63
C SER A 86 8.69 10.08 0.17
N LEU A 87 7.46 10.28 -0.31
CA LEU A 87 6.97 11.59 -0.74
C LEU A 87 6.47 12.43 0.45
N ILE A 88 5.80 11.80 1.43
CA ILE A 88 5.39 12.44 2.68
C ILE A 88 6.59 13.11 3.36
N ILE A 89 7.73 12.42 3.46
CA ILE A 89 8.94 12.98 4.07
C ILE A 89 9.46 14.20 3.30
N GLU A 90 9.46 14.15 1.97
CA GLU A 90 9.90 15.29 1.14
C GLU A 90 8.93 16.48 1.27
N ALA A 91 7.63 16.22 1.38
CA ALA A 91 6.62 17.25 1.63
C ALA A 91 6.85 17.92 2.98
N LEU A 92 7.05 17.12 4.04
CA LEU A 92 7.35 17.66 5.36
C LEU A 92 8.62 18.51 5.35
N GLU A 93 9.67 18.06 4.66
CA GLU A 93 10.92 18.82 4.57
C GLU A 93 10.77 20.15 3.82
N HIS A 94 9.90 20.19 2.81
CA HIS A 94 9.66 21.40 2.01
C HIS A 94 8.75 22.41 2.70
N PHE A 95 7.65 21.97 3.32
CA PHE A 95 6.68 22.86 3.95
C PHE A 95 7.03 23.24 5.39
N PHE A 96 7.92 22.50 6.03
CA PHE A 96 8.39 22.75 7.40
C PHE A 96 9.93 22.76 7.41
N PRO A 97 10.55 23.79 6.80
CA PRO A 97 12.01 23.87 6.63
C PRO A 97 12.72 24.38 7.90
N GLU A 98 14.02 24.14 7.99
CA GLU A 98 14.88 24.63 9.08
C GLU A 98 14.89 26.17 9.17
N SER A 99 14.75 26.86 8.04
CA SER A 99 14.63 28.33 8.00
C SER A 99 13.41 28.88 8.74
N GLU A 100 12.41 28.04 9.01
CA GLU A 100 11.19 28.38 9.77
C GLU A 100 11.21 27.78 11.18
N GLY A 101 12.34 27.25 11.64
CA GLY A 101 12.53 26.74 13.01
C GLY A 101 12.21 25.26 13.22
N TYR A 102 11.88 24.52 12.17
CA TYR A 102 11.66 23.07 12.24
C TYR A 102 12.98 22.30 12.16
N GLN A 103 13.03 21.08 12.70
CA GLN A 103 14.22 20.24 12.50
C GLN A 103 14.24 19.68 11.07
N SER A 104 15.43 19.55 10.48
CA SER A 104 15.61 18.88 9.18
C SER A 104 15.79 17.38 9.38
N LEU A 105 15.20 16.57 8.49
CA LEU A 105 15.52 15.13 8.40
C LEU A 105 16.79 14.86 7.58
N TYR A 106 17.41 15.91 7.04
CA TYR A 106 18.66 15.88 6.28
C TYR A 106 19.73 16.79 6.91
N PRO A 107 20.02 16.63 8.22
CA PRO A 107 21.02 17.45 8.89
C PRO A 107 22.39 17.33 8.21
N ARG A 108 23.17 18.40 8.30
CA ARG A 108 24.54 18.43 7.80
C ARG A 108 25.41 17.48 8.64
N ALA A 109 26.26 16.70 7.98
CA ALA A 109 27.22 15.83 8.64
C ALA A 109 28.41 16.63 9.20
N ALA A 110 29.17 16.02 10.11
CA ALA A 110 30.34 16.63 10.75
C ALA A 110 31.42 17.11 9.76
N ASP A 111 31.50 16.48 8.58
CA ASP A 111 32.40 16.89 7.49
C ASP A 111 31.90 18.07 6.65
N GLY A 112 30.75 18.65 7.02
CA GLY A 112 30.12 19.79 6.35
C GLY A 112 29.28 19.43 5.13
N ARG A 113 29.17 18.15 4.74
CA ARG A 113 28.37 17.71 3.59
C ARG A 113 26.93 17.40 3.98
N THR A 114 26.04 17.43 3.00
CA THR A 114 24.66 16.92 3.14
C THR A 114 24.52 15.65 2.30
N TYR A 115 24.21 14.54 2.96
CA TYR A 115 24.08 13.22 2.33
C TYR A 115 22.65 12.87 1.93
N ARG A 116 21.80 13.87 1.65
CA ARG A 116 20.36 13.71 1.37
C ARG A 116 20.03 12.59 0.37
N PRO A 117 20.68 12.47 -0.81
CA PRO A 117 20.39 11.37 -1.74
C PRO A 117 20.72 9.99 -1.16
N MET A 118 21.81 9.87 -0.39
CA MET A 118 22.19 8.61 0.26
C MET A 118 21.24 8.27 1.41
N MET A 119 20.83 9.25 2.21
CA MET A 119 19.83 9.07 3.27
C MET A 119 18.47 8.63 2.70
N ARG A 120 17.99 9.28 1.63
CA ARG A 120 16.77 8.88 0.91
C ARG A 120 16.89 7.48 0.31
N GLY A 121 18.03 7.20 -0.31
CA GLY A 121 18.32 5.91 -0.93
C GLY A 121 18.33 4.77 0.09
N PHE A 122 19.05 4.96 1.19
CA PHE A 122 19.12 4.03 2.31
C PHE A 122 17.72 3.75 2.88
N ALA A 123 16.94 4.79 3.17
CA ALA A 123 15.58 4.64 3.67
C ALA A 123 14.68 3.88 2.68
N SER A 124 14.59 4.34 1.43
CA SER A 124 13.55 3.90 0.49
C SER A 124 13.87 2.60 -0.24
N TYR A 125 15.16 2.28 -0.45
CA TYR A 125 15.58 1.11 -1.24
C TYR A 125 16.21 0.00 -0.42
N TRP A 126 16.79 0.30 0.74
CA TRP A 126 17.34 -0.70 1.64
C TRP A 126 16.38 -1.00 2.79
N ILE A 127 16.02 0.01 3.57
CA ILE A 127 15.21 -0.25 4.77
C ILE A 127 13.78 -0.63 4.42
N ASP A 128 13.09 0.19 3.61
CA ASP A 128 11.69 -0.02 3.26
C ASP A 128 11.45 -1.25 2.35
N ARG A 129 12.51 -1.89 1.83
CA ARG A 129 12.40 -3.02 0.90
C ARG A 129 13.02 -4.31 1.47
N PRO A 130 14.33 -4.62 1.31
CA PRO A 130 14.87 -5.89 1.80
C PRO A 130 14.80 -6.02 3.33
N PHE A 131 15.07 -4.96 4.10
CA PHE A 131 15.01 -5.02 5.57
C PHE A 131 13.55 -5.19 6.06
N PHE A 132 12.62 -4.43 5.48
CA PHE A 132 11.18 -4.59 5.72
C PHE A 132 10.70 -6.01 5.43
N ARG A 133 11.09 -6.59 4.29
CA ARG A 133 10.70 -7.97 3.93
C ARG A 133 11.22 -9.00 4.93
N ALA A 134 12.47 -8.86 5.40
CA ALA A 134 13.05 -9.77 6.38
C ALA A 134 12.25 -9.74 7.70
N THR A 135 11.96 -8.54 8.21
CA THR A 135 11.25 -8.33 9.49
C THR A 135 9.75 -8.64 9.40
N CYS A 136 9.08 -8.31 8.30
CA CYS A 136 7.70 -8.71 8.02
C CYS A 136 7.56 -10.25 7.99
N GLY A 137 8.60 -10.95 7.51
CA GLY A 137 8.69 -12.40 7.55
C GLY A 137 8.84 -13.03 8.94
N LEU A 138 8.98 -12.22 9.99
CA LEU A 138 9.01 -12.67 11.40
C LEU A 138 7.63 -12.59 12.08
N MET A 139 6.60 -12.06 11.39
CA MET A 139 5.25 -12.00 11.97
C MET A 139 4.72 -13.40 12.29
N PRO A 140 4.08 -13.59 13.46
CA PRO A 140 3.50 -14.87 13.86
C PRO A 140 2.52 -15.43 12.83
N GLY A 141 2.49 -16.76 12.70
CA GLY A 141 1.56 -17.47 11.80
C GLY A 141 0.09 -17.11 12.04
N SER A 142 -0.27 -16.81 13.29
CA SER A 142 -1.63 -16.39 13.69
C SER A 142 -2.13 -15.18 12.90
N VAL A 143 -1.27 -14.19 12.63
CA VAL A 143 -1.60 -12.98 11.86
C VAL A 143 -2.09 -13.35 10.45
N TRP A 144 -1.36 -14.24 9.78
CA TRP A 144 -1.63 -14.65 8.40
C TRP A 144 -2.87 -15.53 8.25
N ARG A 145 -3.34 -16.16 9.34
CA ARG A 145 -4.57 -16.98 9.36
C ARG A 145 -5.86 -16.15 9.46
N THR A 146 -5.73 -14.84 9.72
CA THR A 146 -6.88 -13.93 9.82
C THR A 146 -7.29 -13.37 8.45
N SER A 147 -8.35 -12.55 8.42
CA SER A 147 -8.74 -11.76 7.23
C SER A 147 -7.61 -10.84 6.75
N PHE A 148 -6.70 -10.42 7.63
CA PHE A 148 -5.51 -9.66 7.27
C PHE A 148 -4.64 -10.39 6.26
N GLY A 149 -4.40 -11.69 6.45
CA GLY A 149 -3.61 -12.49 5.50
C GLY A 149 -4.25 -12.52 4.11
N GLN A 150 -5.58 -12.58 4.05
CA GLN A 150 -6.33 -12.56 2.79
C GLN A 150 -6.25 -11.19 2.10
N ASP A 151 -6.41 -10.09 2.87
CA ASP A 151 -6.25 -8.74 2.36
C ASP A 151 -4.82 -8.52 1.83
N ARG A 152 -3.78 -8.96 2.56
CA ARG A 152 -2.38 -8.85 2.13
C ARG A 152 -2.09 -9.72 0.90
N ALA A 153 -2.69 -10.89 0.76
CA ALA A 153 -2.60 -11.67 -0.48
C ALA A 153 -3.15 -10.88 -1.69
N GLY A 154 -4.27 -10.18 -1.52
CA GLY A 154 -4.83 -9.29 -2.55
C GLY A 154 -3.94 -8.09 -2.86
N LEU A 155 -3.32 -7.48 -1.84
CA LEU A 155 -2.37 -6.38 -2.00
C LEU A 155 -1.11 -6.82 -2.76
N ILE A 156 -0.56 -8.00 -2.44
CA ILE A 156 0.69 -8.49 -3.04
C ILE A 156 0.44 -9.15 -4.42
N GLY A 157 -0.77 -9.61 -4.68
CA GLY A 157 -1.16 -10.22 -5.96
C GLY A 157 -0.88 -11.72 -6.07
N HIS A 158 -0.68 -12.43 -4.95
CA HIS A 158 -0.60 -13.90 -4.92
C HIS A 158 -1.08 -14.46 -3.58
N THR A 159 -1.49 -15.73 -3.57
CA THR A 159 -1.98 -16.41 -2.36
C THR A 159 -0.87 -16.57 -1.33
N LEU A 160 -1.17 -16.23 -0.08
CA LEU A 160 -0.32 -16.47 1.07
C LEU A 160 -0.75 -17.76 1.78
N ASP A 161 0.22 -18.61 2.10
CA ASP A 161 0.03 -19.86 2.83
C ASP A 161 0.60 -19.69 4.25
N PRO A 162 -0.27 -19.53 5.27
CA PRO A 162 0.18 -19.22 6.64
C PRO A 162 1.14 -20.26 7.22
N ASP A 163 0.92 -21.55 6.94
CA ASP A 163 1.78 -22.63 7.44
C ASP A 163 3.18 -22.58 6.82
N LYS A 164 3.27 -22.24 5.52
CA LYS A 164 4.56 -22.05 4.87
C LYS A 164 5.28 -20.80 5.35
N LEU A 165 4.56 -19.71 5.59
CA LEU A 165 5.13 -18.48 6.12
C LEU A 165 5.70 -18.69 7.52
N GLU A 166 4.95 -19.38 8.39
CA GLU A 166 5.40 -19.72 9.74
C GLU A 166 6.64 -20.63 9.72
N LYS A 167 6.68 -21.65 8.84
CA LYS A 167 7.87 -22.49 8.64
C LYS A 167 9.11 -21.74 8.13
N LYS A 168 8.93 -20.56 7.53
CA LYS A 168 10.03 -19.71 7.03
C LYS A 168 10.59 -18.75 8.07
N ILE A 169 10.02 -18.67 9.27
CA ILE A 169 10.53 -17.79 10.34
C ILE A 169 12.04 -17.98 10.58
N PRO A 170 12.59 -19.21 10.70
CA PRO A 170 14.04 -19.38 10.89
C PRO A 170 14.89 -18.83 9.72
N GLU A 171 14.41 -18.95 8.49
CA GLU A 171 15.09 -18.41 7.31
C GLU A 171 15.04 -16.88 7.30
N ASN A 172 13.89 -16.29 7.65
CA ASN A 172 13.75 -14.84 7.79
C ASN A 172 14.57 -14.29 8.96
N MET A 173 14.72 -15.06 10.04
CA MET A 173 15.59 -14.74 11.17
C MET A 173 17.05 -14.68 10.73
N SER A 174 17.50 -15.63 9.90
CA SER A 174 18.85 -15.61 9.30
C SER A 174 19.05 -14.43 8.34
N ARG A 175 18.02 -14.05 7.56
CA ARG A 175 18.07 -12.85 6.72
C ARG A 175 18.19 -11.58 7.56
N PHE A 176 17.41 -11.48 8.63
CA PHE A 176 17.45 -10.36 9.56
C PHE A 176 18.81 -10.25 10.25
N ASP A 177 19.37 -11.37 10.70
CA ASP A 177 20.73 -11.47 11.24
C ASP A 177 21.78 -10.93 10.25
N MET A 178 21.70 -11.35 8.98
CA MET A 178 22.60 -10.84 7.94
C MET A 178 22.45 -9.32 7.74
N GLN A 179 21.24 -8.78 7.77
CA GLN A 179 21.03 -7.32 7.67
C GLN A 179 21.68 -6.58 8.84
N LEU A 180 21.52 -7.07 10.07
CA LEU A 180 22.14 -6.46 11.26
C LEU A 180 23.67 -6.56 11.21
N SER A 181 24.22 -7.70 10.79
CA SER A 181 25.66 -7.88 10.61
C SER A 181 26.26 -6.91 9.59
N MET A 182 25.52 -6.51 8.56
CA MET A 182 25.98 -5.49 7.61
C MET A 182 26.00 -4.08 8.21
N LEU A 183 25.11 -3.81 9.17
CA LEU A 183 24.94 -2.49 9.80
C LEU A 183 25.82 -2.29 11.04
N GLU A 184 26.19 -3.37 11.74
CA GLU A 184 27.00 -3.31 12.97
C GLU A 184 28.29 -2.48 12.84
N PRO A 185 29.12 -2.65 11.79
CA PRO A 185 30.37 -1.88 11.67
C PRO A 185 30.17 -0.37 11.53
N MET A 186 28.95 0.09 11.23
CA MET A 186 28.64 1.53 11.17
C MET A 186 28.71 2.19 12.54
N PHE A 187 28.60 1.41 13.63
CA PHE A 187 28.55 1.89 15.00
C PHE A 187 29.85 1.63 15.78
N ASP A 188 30.93 1.24 15.10
CA ASP A 188 32.26 1.06 15.69
C ASP A 188 32.95 2.40 16.03
N GLN A 189 32.48 3.50 15.44
CA GLN A 189 33.09 4.84 15.60
C GLN A 189 32.48 5.62 16.77
N LYS A 190 33.33 6.30 17.53
CA LYS A 190 32.94 7.01 18.78
C LYS A 190 32.46 8.45 18.57
N ASP A 191 32.64 9.00 17.37
CA ASP A 191 32.53 10.45 17.16
C ASP A 191 31.08 10.95 17.00
N SER A 192 30.16 10.07 16.58
CA SER A 192 28.73 10.35 16.56
C SER A 192 27.95 9.05 16.68
N PRO A 193 26.81 9.04 17.40
CA PRO A 193 25.96 7.87 17.45
C PRO A 193 25.14 7.68 16.15
N TRP A 194 25.09 8.65 15.24
CA TRP A 194 24.17 8.64 14.09
C TRP A 194 24.83 8.14 12.79
N ILE A 195 24.04 7.47 11.95
CA ILE A 195 24.50 6.74 10.74
C ILE A 195 25.35 7.58 9.77
N PHE A 196 25.08 8.87 9.65
CA PHE A 196 25.80 9.79 8.76
C PHE A 196 26.68 10.81 9.52
N SER A 197 27.04 10.52 10.76
CA SER A 197 27.85 11.40 11.62
C SER A 197 27.29 12.83 11.72
N THR A 198 25.97 12.93 11.80
CA THR A 198 25.23 14.19 11.97
C THR A 198 25.19 14.58 13.45
N SER A 199 24.72 15.79 13.79
CA SER A 199 24.54 16.22 15.18
C SER A 199 23.23 15.70 15.82
N VAL A 200 22.24 15.40 14.99
CA VAL A 200 20.91 14.89 15.34
C VAL A 200 20.56 13.74 14.37
N PRO A 201 19.63 12.83 14.72
CA PRO A 201 19.29 11.71 13.84
C PRO A 201 18.77 12.21 12.49
N SER A 202 19.19 11.54 11.43
CA SER A 202 18.76 11.81 10.05
C SER A 202 17.61 10.90 9.63
N LEU A 203 17.13 11.07 8.39
CA LEU A 203 16.19 10.13 7.77
C LEU A 203 16.72 8.68 7.78
N ALA A 204 18.04 8.47 7.69
CA ALA A 204 18.59 7.13 7.73
C ALA A 204 18.40 6.46 9.10
N ASP A 205 18.62 7.22 10.16
CA ASP A 205 18.40 6.78 11.54
C ASP A 205 16.92 6.53 11.81
N LEU A 206 16.05 7.46 11.39
CA LEU A 206 14.60 7.29 11.46
C LEU A 206 14.15 6.02 10.72
N ALA A 207 14.63 5.82 9.49
CA ALA A 207 14.28 4.68 8.65
C ALA A 207 14.66 3.37 9.33
N MET A 208 15.93 3.22 9.74
CA MET A 208 16.38 2.00 10.40
C MET A 208 15.63 1.77 11.71
N TYR A 209 15.38 2.83 12.48
CA TYR A 209 14.77 2.70 13.81
C TYR A 209 13.33 2.26 13.70
N TYR A 210 12.54 2.87 12.81
CA TYR A 210 11.13 2.50 12.74
C TYR A 210 10.94 1.04 12.35
N GLN A 211 11.75 0.57 11.40
CA GLN A 211 11.61 -0.78 10.90
C GLN A 211 12.15 -1.81 11.87
N LEU A 212 13.25 -1.50 12.55
CA LEU A 212 13.81 -2.37 13.58
C LEU A 212 12.86 -2.48 14.78
N TRP A 213 12.35 -1.36 15.30
CA TRP A 213 11.36 -1.35 16.37
C TRP A 213 10.11 -2.15 15.96
N TRP A 214 9.48 -1.79 14.83
CA TRP A 214 8.24 -2.46 14.41
C TRP A 214 8.45 -3.96 14.18
N GLY A 215 9.55 -4.33 13.52
CA GLY A 215 9.89 -5.71 13.22
C GLY A 215 10.11 -6.57 14.46
N VAL A 216 10.78 -6.03 15.48
CA VAL A 216 11.02 -6.73 16.75
C VAL A 216 9.73 -6.87 17.54
N GLU A 217 8.95 -5.80 17.68
CA GLU A 217 7.70 -5.81 18.45
C GLU A 217 6.64 -6.70 17.80
N VAL A 218 6.47 -6.66 16.47
CA VAL A 218 5.51 -7.52 15.78
C VAL A 218 5.92 -8.99 15.82
N ALA A 219 7.22 -9.29 15.82
CA ALA A 219 7.73 -10.66 15.96
C ALA A 219 7.40 -11.27 17.33
N LYS A 220 7.34 -10.45 18.38
CA LYS A 220 6.86 -10.87 19.71
C LYS A 220 5.35 -11.11 19.74
N GLY A 221 4.64 -10.55 18.76
CA GLY A 221 3.19 -10.53 18.67
C GLY A 221 2.55 -9.37 19.41
N HIS A 222 3.27 -8.26 19.59
CA HIS A 222 2.65 -7.01 20.04
C HIS A 222 1.84 -6.38 18.91
N PHE A 223 0.76 -5.67 19.29
CA PHE A 223 -0.16 -4.93 18.41
C PHE A 223 -0.78 -5.71 17.23
N ILE A 224 -0.68 -7.04 17.23
CA ILE A 224 -1.26 -7.90 16.18
C ILE A 224 -2.79 -7.93 16.25
N ASN A 225 -3.39 -7.66 17.41
CA ASN A 225 -4.82 -7.40 17.55
C ASN A 225 -5.24 -6.19 16.70
N ASN A 226 -4.57 -5.05 16.87
CA ASN A 226 -4.83 -3.86 16.06
C ASN A 226 -4.53 -4.10 14.56
N LEU A 227 -3.41 -4.77 14.27
CA LEU A 227 -2.99 -5.10 12.89
C LEU A 227 -4.09 -5.87 12.14
N THR A 228 -4.65 -6.89 12.80
CA THR A 228 -5.63 -7.81 12.23
C THR A 228 -7.08 -7.37 12.45
N ALA A 229 -7.31 -6.19 13.03
CA ALA A 229 -8.63 -5.70 13.41
C ALA A 229 -9.40 -6.70 14.30
N GLY A 230 -8.72 -7.26 15.31
CA GLY A 230 -9.27 -8.24 16.25
C GLY A 230 -9.28 -9.68 15.73
N GLY A 231 -8.56 -9.99 14.64
CA GLY A 231 -8.47 -11.35 14.10
C GLY A 231 -7.62 -12.30 14.94
N THR A 232 -6.74 -11.77 15.79
CA THR A 232 -5.94 -12.52 16.78
C THR A 232 -5.64 -11.63 17.97
N GLU A 233 -5.38 -12.22 19.14
CA GLU A 233 -4.95 -11.48 20.33
C GLU A 233 -3.45 -11.20 20.31
N ASP A 234 -3.05 -10.14 21.01
CA ASP A 234 -1.64 -9.84 21.26
C ASP A 234 -0.98 -10.94 22.11
N THR A 235 0.31 -11.16 21.86
CA THR A 235 1.14 -12.12 22.59
C THR A 235 2.45 -11.46 23.01
N ASP A 236 3.21 -12.10 23.89
CA ASP A 236 4.55 -11.64 24.29
C ASP A 236 5.52 -12.83 24.23
N THR A 237 5.89 -13.20 23.00
CA THR A 237 6.82 -14.30 22.72
C THR A 237 8.26 -13.79 22.62
N GLU A 238 9.23 -14.70 22.54
CA GLU A 238 10.66 -14.35 22.36
C GLU A 238 10.93 -13.59 21.04
N GLY A 239 10.09 -13.76 20.02
CA GLY A 239 10.16 -13.04 18.75
C GLY A 239 11.55 -13.11 18.11
N ALA A 240 12.24 -11.97 18.04
CA ALA A 240 13.56 -11.83 17.41
C ALA A 240 14.75 -11.74 18.39
N GLU A 241 14.54 -12.01 19.69
CA GLU A 241 15.57 -11.82 20.73
C GLU A 241 16.83 -12.69 20.53
N ALA A 242 16.69 -13.88 19.94
CA ALA A 242 17.80 -14.76 19.59
C ALA A 242 18.81 -14.11 18.62
N VAL A 243 18.38 -13.10 17.85
CA VAL A 243 19.20 -12.37 16.89
C VAL A 243 19.48 -10.95 17.36
N PHE A 244 18.45 -10.16 17.68
CA PHE A 244 18.64 -8.76 18.06
C PHE A 244 18.75 -8.60 19.58
N ASN A 245 19.99 -8.56 20.06
CA ASN A 245 20.31 -8.32 21.47
C ASN A 245 21.69 -7.65 21.62
N ALA A 246 21.94 -7.08 22.81
CA ALA A 246 23.17 -6.35 23.12
C ALA A 246 24.45 -7.20 23.08
N GLN A 247 24.33 -8.53 23.23
CA GLN A 247 25.49 -9.42 23.22
C GLN A 247 25.98 -9.69 21.79
N ARG A 248 25.05 -9.84 20.83
CA ARG A 248 25.36 -10.13 19.43
C ARG A 248 25.66 -8.88 18.61
N TYR A 249 24.92 -7.79 18.88
CA TYR A 249 25.01 -6.52 18.13
C TYR A 249 25.12 -5.31 19.08
N PRO A 250 26.22 -5.19 19.84
CA PRO A 250 26.38 -4.12 20.84
C PRO A 250 26.28 -2.70 20.25
N GLY A 251 26.81 -2.47 19.05
CA GLY A 251 26.79 -1.18 18.35
C GLY A 251 25.38 -0.79 17.93
N VAL A 252 24.71 -1.63 17.12
CA VAL A 252 23.32 -1.40 16.70
C VAL A 252 22.39 -1.32 17.90
N PHE A 253 22.54 -2.17 18.92
CA PHE A 253 21.68 -2.12 20.10
C PHE A 253 21.87 -0.83 20.90
N THR A 254 23.11 -0.35 21.04
CA THR A 254 23.40 0.93 21.70
C THR A 254 22.81 2.11 20.91
N TRP A 255 22.96 2.12 19.59
CA TRP A 255 22.32 3.09 18.71
C TRP A 255 20.79 3.05 18.83
N TYR A 256 20.19 1.87 18.81
CA TYR A 256 18.74 1.68 18.95
C TYR A 256 18.21 2.29 20.25
N ARG A 257 18.88 2.01 21.38
CA ARG A 257 18.54 2.60 22.68
C ARG A 257 18.80 4.10 22.74
N THR A 258 19.74 4.61 21.95
CA THR A 258 20.02 6.05 21.85
C THR A 258 18.93 6.77 21.06
N MET A 259 18.51 6.19 19.93
CA MET A 259 17.39 6.70 19.14
C MET A 259 16.06 6.64 19.92
N GLN A 260 15.82 5.56 20.65
CA GLN A 260 14.66 5.42 21.53
C GLN A 260 14.61 6.56 22.55
N ARG A 261 15.71 6.77 23.31
CA ARG A 261 15.80 7.87 24.29
C ARG A 261 15.65 9.24 23.64
N TYR A 262 16.22 9.45 22.45
CA TYR A 262 16.06 10.69 21.71
C TYR A 262 14.58 10.96 21.41
N LEU A 263 13.85 9.97 20.88
CA LEU A 263 12.43 10.10 20.57
C LEU A 263 11.57 10.25 21.84
N ASP A 264 11.87 9.54 22.92
CA ASP A 264 11.13 9.61 24.18
C ASP A 264 11.24 11.00 24.83
N ASN A 265 12.38 11.66 24.66
CA ASN A 265 12.62 13.02 25.17
C ASN A 265 12.00 14.13 24.33
N LEU A 266 11.50 13.82 23.13
CA LEU A 266 10.80 14.81 22.30
C LEU A 266 9.35 14.99 22.76
N PRO A 267 8.83 16.23 22.79
CA PRO A 267 7.42 16.51 23.06
C PRO A 267 6.50 15.71 22.14
N SER A 268 5.31 15.37 22.65
CA SER A 268 4.23 14.91 21.77
C SER A 268 3.75 16.07 20.90
N VAL A 269 3.55 15.79 19.63
CA VAL A 269 3.00 16.72 18.64
C VAL A 269 1.71 16.16 18.01
N GLU A 270 1.23 15.03 18.50
CA GLU A 270 0.06 14.33 17.98
C GLU A 270 -1.21 14.74 18.73
N ASN A 271 -2.24 15.12 17.96
CA ASN A 271 -3.63 15.17 18.40
C ASN A 271 -4.38 13.99 17.78
N LYS A 272 -4.65 12.95 18.59
CA LYS A 272 -5.18 11.67 18.10
C LYS A 272 -6.70 11.63 18.12
N ASP A 273 -7.28 11.25 16.98
CA ASP A 273 -8.70 10.93 16.77
C ASP A 273 -9.70 11.96 17.36
N PRO A 274 -9.55 13.27 17.10
CA PRO A 274 -10.61 14.23 17.39
C PRO A 274 -11.85 13.96 16.50
N ALA A 275 -12.95 14.65 16.78
CA ALA A 275 -14.16 14.56 15.97
C ALA A 275 -13.86 14.88 14.49
N PHE A 276 -14.07 13.92 13.60
CA PHE A 276 -13.65 14.05 12.21
C PHE A 276 -14.32 15.22 11.49
N ASP A 277 -15.56 15.56 11.83
CA ASP A 277 -16.26 16.73 11.27
C ASP A 277 -15.48 18.04 11.52
N GLU A 278 -14.85 18.19 12.69
CA GLU A 278 -14.04 19.38 13.01
C GLU A 278 -12.78 19.42 12.14
N VAL A 279 -12.12 18.27 11.99
CA VAL A 279 -10.93 18.12 11.14
C VAL A 279 -11.27 18.40 9.68
N LEU A 280 -12.41 17.91 9.21
CA LEU A 280 -12.92 18.15 7.88
C LEU A 280 -13.16 19.65 7.63
N GLN A 281 -13.74 20.36 8.61
CA GLN A 281 -13.90 21.80 8.53
C GLN A 281 -12.55 22.53 8.52
N GLN A 282 -11.55 22.07 9.27
CA GLN A 282 -10.19 22.63 9.23
C GLN A 282 -9.53 22.43 7.87
N ILE A 283 -9.68 21.26 7.24
CA ILE A 283 -9.18 20.99 5.88
C ILE A 283 -9.88 21.91 4.87
N LYS A 284 -11.21 22.07 4.97
CA LYS A 284 -11.99 22.95 4.07
C LYS A 284 -11.55 24.41 4.16
N LYS A 285 -11.27 24.89 5.38
CA LYS A 285 -10.84 26.26 5.67
C LYS A 285 -9.35 26.52 5.45
N SER A 286 -8.54 25.47 5.34
CA SER A 286 -7.08 25.61 5.14
C SER A 286 -6.76 26.46 3.91
N PRO A 287 -5.76 27.35 4.00
CA PRO A 287 -5.37 28.18 2.87
C PRO A 287 -4.84 27.32 1.73
N SER A 288 -4.92 27.86 0.51
CA SER A 288 -4.23 27.26 -0.63
C SER A 288 -2.72 27.42 -0.45
N LEU A 289 -1.98 26.32 -0.59
CA LEU A 289 -0.51 26.35 -0.59
C LEU A 289 0.06 27.00 -1.87
N GLY A 290 -0.80 27.42 -2.81
CA GLY A 290 -0.44 28.16 -4.01
C GLY A 290 0.55 27.40 -4.90
N ARG A 291 1.49 28.12 -5.53
CA ARG A 291 2.51 27.49 -6.39
C ARG A 291 3.45 26.55 -5.63
N LYS A 292 3.64 26.75 -4.31
CA LYS A 292 4.53 25.91 -3.48
C LYS A 292 4.03 24.47 -3.38
N SER A 293 2.74 24.19 -3.62
CA SER A 293 2.18 22.84 -3.65
C SER A 293 1.97 22.24 -5.02
N LEU A 294 2.36 22.92 -6.10
CA LEU A 294 2.18 22.30 -7.42
C LEU A 294 3.13 21.12 -7.60
N LEU A 295 4.39 21.27 -7.19
CA LEU A 295 5.40 20.21 -7.20
C LEU A 295 6.39 20.44 -6.06
N LEU A 296 6.83 19.35 -5.44
CA LEU A 296 7.96 19.35 -4.53
C LEU A 296 9.26 19.64 -5.30
N PRO A 297 10.24 20.32 -4.68
CA PRO A 297 11.53 20.59 -5.32
C PRO A 297 12.25 19.30 -5.69
N THR A 298 12.78 19.26 -6.92
CA THR A 298 13.61 18.17 -7.43
C THR A 298 14.85 18.74 -8.12
N PRO A 299 16.00 18.05 -8.11
CA PRO A 299 17.25 18.58 -8.67
C PRO A 299 17.23 18.82 -10.20
N ARG A 300 16.23 18.28 -10.91
CA ARG A 300 16.14 18.32 -12.37
C ARG A 300 14.72 18.68 -12.83
N SER A 301 14.63 19.48 -13.87
CA SER A 301 13.36 19.81 -14.51
C SER A 301 12.76 18.59 -15.21
N SER A 302 11.44 18.62 -15.39
CA SER A 302 10.69 17.60 -16.15
C SER A 302 11.19 17.51 -17.59
N HIS A 303 11.16 16.30 -18.15
CA HIS A 303 11.53 16.05 -19.54
C HIS A 303 10.27 16.05 -20.40
N THR A 304 9.74 17.24 -20.68
CA THR A 304 8.41 17.43 -21.31
C THR A 304 8.21 16.64 -22.62
N GLU A 305 9.24 16.51 -23.46
CA GLU A 305 9.13 15.73 -24.69
C GLU A 305 8.90 14.23 -24.43
N LEU A 306 9.60 13.67 -23.42
CA LEU A 306 9.46 12.28 -23.01
C LEU A 306 8.09 12.06 -22.38
N ASP A 307 7.69 12.97 -21.49
CA ASP A 307 6.37 12.93 -20.84
C ASP A 307 5.26 12.96 -21.92
N ARG A 308 5.38 13.82 -22.93
CA ARG A 308 4.44 13.90 -24.06
C ARG A 308 4.43 12.62 -24.91
N LYS A 309 5.59 12.00 -25.16
CA LYS A 309 5.70 10.68 -25.84
C LYS A 309 5.03 9.56 -25.05
N CYS A 310 5.00 9.67 -23.73
CA CYS A 310 4.30 8.75 -22.84
C CYS A 310 2.82 9.11 -22.64
N GLY A 311 2.29 10.14 -23.31
CA GLY A 311 0.92 10.63 -23.13
C GLY A 311 0.65 11.32 -21.78
N LEU A 312 1.70 11.72 -21.07
CA LEU A 312 1.64 12.41 -19.78
C LEU A 312 1.66 13.93 -20.00
N VAL A 313 0.52 14.46 -20.42
CA VAL A 313 0.33 15.91 -20.64
C VAL A 313 -0.65 16.44 -19.61
N GLU A 314 -0.43 17.64 -19.09
CA GLU A 314 -1.39 18.34 -18.23
C GLU A 314 -2.80 18.28 -18.84
N GLY A 315 -3.80 17.96 -18.00
CA GLY A 315 -5.19 17.73 -18.40
C GLY A 315 -5.52 16.31 -18.86
N SER A 316 -4.53 15.43 -19.05
CA SER A 316 -4.78 14.04 -19.47
C SER A 316 -5.40 13.23 -18.34
N LEU A 317 -6.30 12.30 -18.68
CA LEU A 317 -6.82 11.31 -17.74
C LEU A 317 -5.76 10.23 -17.54
N VAL A 318 -5.35 10.03 -16.30
CA VAL A 318 -4.29 9.08 -15.92
C VAL A 318 -4.75 8.13 -14.82
N SER A 319 -4.18 6.93 -14.84
CA SER A 319 -4.31 5.95 -13.76
C SER A 319 -3.00 5.84 -13.00
N VAL A 320 -3.02 6.02 -11.68
CA VAL A 320 -1.83 5.98 -10.81
C VAL A 320 -1.99 4.86 -9.78
N ALA A 321 -1.12 3.85 -9.82
CA ALA A 321 -1.08 2.72 -8.89
C ALA A 321 0.37 2.30 -8.63
N PRO A 322 0.79 1.92 -7.40
CA PRO A 322 2.15 1.47 -7.11
C PRO A 322 2.65 0.36 -8.07
N ASP A 323 3.96 0.25 -8.28
CA ASP A 323 4.58 -0.79 -9.15
C ASP A 323 4.98 -2.08 -8.42
N ASP A 324 4.85 -2.12 -7.10
CA ASP A 324 5.30 -3.21 -6.25
C ASP A 324 4.13 -4.02 -5.67
N THR A 325 3.21 -3.35 -4.95
CA THR A 325 2.07 -3.95 -4.26
C THR A 325 0.89 -2.98 -4.26
N GLY A 326 -0.33 -3.48 -4.42
CA GLY A 326 -1.53 -2.64 -4.61
C GLY A 326 -1.72 -2.14 -6.03
N MET A 327 -1.07 -2.77 -7.01
CA MET A 327 -1.18 -2.45 -8.45
C MET A 327 -2.64 -2.45 -8.96
N ASN A 328 -3.51 -3.24 -8.33
CA ASN A 328 -4.90 -3.44 -8.74
C ASN A 328 -5.87 -2.38 -8.18
N ASP A 329 -5.37 -1.42 -7.41
CA ASP A 329 -6.17 -0.39 -6.76
C ASP A 329 -5.75 1.03 -7.21
N PRO A 330 -5.84 1.35 -8.52
CA PRO A 330 -5.41 2.64 -9.04
C PRO A 330 -6.30 3.79 -8.57
N THR A 331 -5.69 4.95 -8.36
CA THR A 331 -6.41 6.23 -8.34
C THR A 331 -6.42 6.82 -9.74
N ILE A 332 -7.62 7.03 -10.27
CA ILE A 332 -7.82 7.62 -11.59
C ILE A 332 -8.12 9.10 -11.41
N GLY A 333 -7.49 9.94 -12.22
CA GLY A 333 -7.70 11.39 -12.13
C GLY A 333 -7.10 12.16 -13.28
N THR A 334 -7.38 13.45 -13.29
CA THR A 334 -6.82 14.40 -14.26
C THR A 334 -5.43 14.82 -13.83
N LEU A 335 -4.44 14.61 -14.69
CA LEU A 335 -3.06 15.03 -14.47
C LEU A 335 -2.99 16.56 -14.38
N VAL A 336 -2.53 17.07 -13.23
CA VAL A 336 -2.30 18.50 -13.00
C VAL A 336 -0.90 18.89 -13.43
N THR A 337 0.10 18.14 -12.95
CA THR A 337 1.50 18.40 -13.24
C THR A 337 2.34 17.20 -12.84
N LEU A 338 3.59 17.15 -13.30
CA LEU A 338 4.55 16.13 -12.93
C LEU A 338 6.00 16.64 -12.97
N SER A 339 6.82 16.00 -12.16
CA SER A 339 8.27 16.14 -12.13
C SER A 339 8.95 14.78 -12.38
N PRO A 340 10.29 14.72 -12.44
CA PRO A 340 11.01 13.46 -12.39
C PRO A 340 10.74 12.61 -11.13
N GLU A 341 10.25 13.21 -10.04
CA GLU A 341 10.06 12.52 -8.75
C GLU A 341 8.61 12.45 -8.28
N GLU A 342 7.68 13.15 -8.92
CA GLU A 342 6.31 13.33 -8.42
C GLU A 342 5.29 13.42 -9.56
N VAL A 343 4.09 12.89 -9.33
CA VAL A 343 2.91 13.04 -10.18
C VAL A 343 1.77 13.60 -9.33
N VAL A 344 1.10 14.63 -9.84
CA VAL A 344 -0.02 15.29 -9.15
C VAL A 344 -1.28 15.18 -9.98
N ILE A 345 -2.34 14.64 -9.40
CA ILE A 345 -3.64 14.49 -10.06
C ILE A 345 -4.76 15.12 -9.25
N LYS A 346 -5.84 15.49 -9.92
CA LYS A 346 -7.15 15.67 -9.30
C LYS A 346 -7.94 14.37 -9.46
N PRO A 347 -8.31 13.66 -8.38
CA PRO A 347 -9.07 12.42 -8.48
C PRO A 347 -10.38 12.64 -9.26
N GLN A 348 -10.73 11.67 -10.09
CA GLN A 348 -12.04 11.66 -10.73
C GLN A 348 -13.12 11.33 -9.69
N ALA A 349 -14.33 11.84 -9.91
CA ALA A 349 -15.47 11.40 -9.10
C ALA A 349 -15.67 9.89 -9.24
N LEU A 350 -15.94 9.24 -8.10
CA LEU A 350 -16.29 7.82 -8.03
C LEU A 350 -17.83 7.69 -8.12
N ASP A 351 -18.42 6.78 -7.35
CA ASP A 351 -19.87 6.60 -7.25
C ASP A 351 -20.60 7.85 -6.72
N LYS A 352 -19.90 8.64 -5.90
CA LYS A 352 -20.34 9.92 -5.36
C LYS A 352 -19.26 10.98 -5.59
N PRO A 353 -19.64 12.25 -5.79
CA PRO A 353 -18.68 13.34 -5.78
C PRO A 353 -17.92 13.37 -4.44
N ALA A 354 -16.61 13.61 -4.50
CA ALA A 354 -15.81 13.85 -3.31
C ALA A 354 -16.35 15.09 -2.58
N GLU A 355 -16.38 15.04 -1.25
CA GLU A 355 -16.84 16.17 -0.44
C GLU A 355 -15.87 17.36 -0.48
N ILE A 356 -14.57 17.09 -0.72
CA ILE A 356 -13.53 18.10 -0.85
C ILE A 356 -12.74 17.89 -2.13
N GLU A 357 -12.62 18.93 -2.94
CA GLU A 357 -11.66 18.95 -4.03
C GLU A 357 -10.23 19.04 -3.48
N VAL A 358 -9.44 18.01 -3.77
CA VAL A 358 -8.04 17.88 -3.36
C VAL A 358 -7.15 17.65 -4.58
N ARG A 359 -5.86 17.88 -4.42
CA ARG A 359 -4.83 17.30 -5.29
C ARG A 359 -4.15 16.15 -4.56
N VAL A 360 -3.85 15.10 -5.29
CA VAL A 360 -3.19 13.91 -4.76
C VAL A 360 -1.85 13.76 -5.43
N HIS A 361 -0.83 13.63 -4.59
CA HIS A 361 0.58 13.59 -4.90
C HIS A 361 1.09 12.16 -4.72
N PHE A 362 1.75 11.64 -5.75
CA PHE A 362 2.34 10.31 -5.76
C PHE A 362 3.81 10.39 -6.16
N PRO A 363 4.71 9.58 -5.56
CA PRO A 363 6.08 9.49 -6.05
C PRO A 363 6.06 8.92 -7.48
N ARG A 364 6.94 9.40 -8.35
CA ARG A 364 7.15 8.79 -9.69
C ARG A 364 8.02 7.54 -9.63
N LEU A 365 8.83 7.41 -8.57
CA LEU A 365 9.47 6.17 -8.17
C LEU A 365 8.39 5.22 -7.65
N GLY A 366 7.84 4.42 -8.56
CA GLY A 366 6.76 3.51 -8.26
C GLY A 366 5.71 3.52 -9.37
N PRO A 367 4.56 4.17 -9.17
CA PRO A 367 3.45 4.08 -10.08
C PRO A 367 3.79 4.42 -11.53
N THR A 368 3.32 3.58 -12.46
CA THR A 368 3.39 3.88 -13.90
C THR A 368 2.12 4.63 -14.30
N PRO A 369 2.16 5.98 -14.39
CA PRO A 369 1.02 6.70 -14.93
C PRO A 369 0.79 6.24 -16.37
N SER A 370 -0.39 5.71 -16.63
CA SER A 370 -0.79 5.24 -17.95
C SER A 370 -1.92 6.13 -18.48
N PRO A 371 -1.80 6.67 -19.71
CA PRO A 371 -2.88 7.43 -20.33
C PRO A 371 -4.14 6.56 -20.47
N ARG A 372 -5.30 7.10 -20.12
CA ARG A 372 -6.59 6.57 -20.60
C ARG A 372 -7.05 7.43 -21.77
N GLN A 373 -7.43 6.80 -22.88
CA GLN A 373 -8.19 7.49 -23.92
C GLN A 373 -9.53 7.94 -23.32
N GLN A 374 -9.91 9.19 -23.55
CA GLN A 374 -11.23 9.71 -23.18
C GLN A 374 -12.26 9.09 -24.13
N ASP A 375 -13.25 8.37 -23.58
CA ASP A 375 -14.50 8.17 -24.30
C ASP A 375 -15.21 9.53 -24.43
N PRO A 376 -15.85 9.83 -25.58
CA PRO A 376 -16.49 11.11 -25.81
C PRO A 376 -17.61 11.39 -24.78
N PRO A 377 -17.92 12.67 -24.50
CA PRO A 377 -18.80 13.04 -23.40
C PRO A 377 -20.22 12.51 -23.63
N SER A 378 -20.69 11.67 -22.70
CA SER A 378 -22.04 11.10 -22.74
C SER A 378 -23.10 12.16 -22.42
N THR A 379 -23.77 12.68 -23.43
CA THR A 379 -25.10 13.29 -23.29
C THR A 379 -26.06 12.16 -22.91
N ARG A 380 -26.42 12.09 -21.61
CA ARG A 380 -27.40 11.13 -21.10
C ARG A 380 -28.79 11.54 -21.56
N ALA A 381 -29.20 11.07 -22.72
CA ALA A 381 -30.60 10.87 -23.09
C ALA A 381 -30.83 9.36 -23.20
N THR A 382 -31.80 8.85 -22.45
CA THR A 382 -32.27 7.46 -22.46
C THR A 382 -32.58 7.00 -23.90
N LEU A 383 -31.75 6.11 -24.43
CA LEU A 383 -31.94 5.34 -25.67
C LEU A 383 -31.46 3.88 -25.42
N PRO A 384 -31.92 2.90 -26.22
CA PRO A 384 -31.92 1.48 -25.86
C PRO A 384 -30.52 0.92 -25.60
N HIS A 385 -30.45 -0.12 -24.75
CA HIS A 385 -29.21 -0.87 -24.48
C HIS A 385 -28.51 -1.20 -25.81
N SER A 386 -27.28 -0.71 -25.99
CA SER A 386 -26.46 -1.08 -27.13
C SER A 386 -26.20 -2.60 -27.12
N ASP A 387 -26.04 -3.21 -28.29
CA ASP A 387 -25.73 -4.64 -28.40
C ASP A 387 -24.48 -5.01 -27.59
N PHE A 388 -23.50 -4.12 -27.50
CA PHE A 388 -22.32 -4.29 -26.66
C PHE A 388 -22.64 -4.42 -25.16
N ALA A 389 -23.47 -3.53 -24.61
CA ALA A 389 -23.83 -3.58 -23.18
C ALA A 389 -24.64 -4.84 -22.85
N ARG A 390 -25.56 -5.22 -23.76
CA ARG A 390 -26.35 -6.45 -23.64
C ARG A 390 -25.47 -7.69 -23.67
N LEU A 391 -24.48 -7.74 -24.57
CA LEU A 391 -23.55 -8.87 -24.69
C LEU A 391 -22.52 -8.92 -23.55
N GLN A 392 -22.13 -7.77 -23.00
CA GLN A 392 -21.28 -7.71 -21.81
C GLN A 392 -21.97 -8.36 -20.60
N ASP A 393 -23.24 -8.05 -20.37
CA ASP A 393 -24.04 -8.65 -19.30
C ASP A 393 -24.18 -10.17 -19.48
N LEU A 394 -24.39 -10.63 -20.73
CA LEU A 394 -24.47 -12.06 -21.07
C LEU A 394 -23.18 -12.84 -20.76
N ILE A 395 -22.00 -12.25 -20.99
CA ILE A 395 -20.70 -12.92 -20.77
C ILE A 395 -20.43 -13.19 -19.28
N VAL A 396 -20.99 -12.37 -18.39
CA VAL A 396 -20.77 -12.48 -16.93
C VAL A 396 -21.88 -13.26 -16.20
N LEU A 397 -22.92 -13.72 -16.93
CA LEU A 397 -23.96 -14.54 -16.34
C LEU A 397 -23.45 -15.95 -16.00
N PRO A 398 -23.86 -16.53 -14.85
CA PRO A 398 -23.52 -17.92 -14.51
C PRO A 398 -24.11 -18.92 -15.51
N GLU A 399 -23.39 -20.01 -15.81
CA GLU A 399 -23.87 -21.11 -16.69
C GLU A 399 -25.25 -21.67 -16.29
N LEU A 400 -25.57 -21.68 -14.98
CA LEU A 400 -26.85 -22.13 -14.44
C LEU A 400 -28.04 -21.21 -14.79
N SER A 401 -27.77 -20.04 -15.37
CA SER A 401 -28.77 -19.03 -15.75
C SER A 401 -29.19 -19.12 -17.22
N LEU A 402 -28.60 -20.03 -18.00
CA LEU A 402 -28.91 -20.28 -19.41
C LEU A 402 -29.73 -21.57 -19.54
N THR A 403 -30.84 -21.52 -20.28
CA THR A 403 -31.71 -22.67 -20.54
C THR A 403 -31.41 -23.28 -21.92
N ASP A 404 -31.48 -24.60 -22.07
CA ASP A 404 -31.15 -25.32 -23.31
C ASP A 404 -32.02 -24.94 -24.54
N ASP A 405 -33.17 -24.29 -24.34
CA ASP A 405 -34.05 -23.80 -25.41
C ASP A 405 -33.59 -22.47 -26.06
N ASP A 406 -32.41 -21.96 -25.69
CA ASP A 406 -31.92 -20.66 -26.14
C ASP A 406 -31.19 -20.72 -27.50
N ASP A 407 -31.88 -21.27 -28.52
CA ASP A 407 -31.54 -21.13 -29.95
C ASP A 407 -31.46 -19.64 -30.39
N SER A 408 -31.78 -18.73 -29.46
CA SER A 408 -31.68 -17.29 -29.59
C SER A 408 -30.32 -16.71 -29.19
N LEU A 409 -29.49 -17.35 -28.35
CA LEU A 409 -28.24 -16.73 -27.85
C LEU A 409 -27.15 -16.62 -28.93
N THR A 410 -26.96 -17.71 -29.67
CA THR A 410 -26.04 -17.74 -30.82
C THR A 410 -26.52 -16.77 -31.91
N THR A 411 -27.83 -16.77 -32.19
CA THR A 411 -28.46 -15.87 -33.16
C THR A 411 -28.32 -14.39 -32.75
N GLN A 412 -28.46 -14.08 -31.46
CA GLN A 412 -28.29 -12.75 -30.87
C GLN A 412 -26.84 -12.24 -30.89
N LEU A 413 -25.86 -13.13 -30.84
CA LEU A 413 -24.43 -12.82 -30.99
C LEU A 413 -24.09 -12.49 -32.45
N TRP A 414 -24.64 -13.25 -33.40
CA TRP A 414 -24.38 -13.06 -34.83
C TRP A 414 -25.15 -11.88 -35.45
N SER A 415 -26.23 -11.42 -34.81
CA SER A 415 -27.01 -10.27 -35.27
C SER A 415 -26.58 -8.92 -34.68
N ALA A 416 -25.59 -8.90 -33.78
CA ALA A 416 -25.13 -7.71 -33.07
C ALA A 416 -24.24 -6.83 -33.96
N ASP A 417 -24.53 -5.53 -34.02
CA ASP A 417 -23.69 -4.55 -34.73
C ASP A 417 -22.59 -4.05 -33.78
N LEU A 418 -21.36 -4.56 -33.95
CA LEU A 418 -20.23 -4.34 -33.04
C LEU A 418 -19.00 -3.81 -33.79
N SER A 419 -18.30 -2.85 -33.18
CA SER A 419 -17.01 -2.41 -33.70
C SER A 419 -15.91 -3.45 -33.43
N ASN A 420 -14.76 -3.30 -34.11
CA ASN A 420 -13.60 -4.16 -33.86
C ASN A 420 -13.07 -4.04 -32.41
N ASP A 421 -13.20 -2.86 -31.80
CA ASP A 421 -12.77 -2.61 -30.42
C ASP A 421 -13.75 -3.26 -29.42
N ASP A 422 -15.05 -3.23 -29.71
CA ASP A 422 -16.09 -3.94 -28.93
C ASP A 422 -15.87 -5.46 -28.95
N LEU A 423 -15.59 -6.02 -30.13
CA LEU A 423 -15.27 -7.44 -30.29
C LEU A 423 -13.99 -7.83 -29.53
N MET A 424 -12.96 -6.97 -29.57
CA MET A 424 -11.73 -7.20 -28.80
C MET A 424 -12.01 -7.17 -27.29
N TYR A 425 -12.82 -6.23 -26.81
CA TYR A 425 -13.16 -6.12 -25.40
C TYR A 425 -13.99 -7.31 -24.91
N LEU A 426 -15.05 -7.68 -25.64
CA LEU A 426 -15.87 -8.85 -25.32
C LEU A 426 -15.04 -10.14 -25.32
N ARG A 427 -14.07 -10.27 -26.24
CA ARG A 427 -13.13 -11.39 -26.26
C ARG A 427 -12.26 -11.45 -24.99
N ILE A 428 -11.73 -10.31 -24.54
CA ILE A 428 -10.91 -10.25 -23.32
C ILE A 428 -11.75 -10.63 -22.09
N MET A 429 -12.98 -10.11 -22.00
CA MET A 429 -13.91 -10.44 -20.91
C MET A 429 -14.30 -11.92 -20.92
N ALA A 430 -14.66 -12.48 -22.07
CA ALA A 430 -14.98 -13.90 -22.21
C ALA A 430 -13.77 -14.79 -21.88
N GLN A 431 -12.56 -14.38 -22.26
CA GLN A 431 -11.34 -15.09 -21.90
C GLN A 431 -11.08 -15.06 -20.38
N ALA A 432 -11.33 -13.92 -19.71
CA ALA A 432 -11.17 -13.81 -18.27
C ALA A 432 -12.17 -14.70 -17.51
N GLU A 433 -13.43 -14.73 -17.94
CA GLU A 433 -14.45 -15.60 -17.34
C GLU A 433 -14.19 -17.09 -17.62
N LEU A 434 -13.70 -17.43 -18.82
CA LEU A 434 -13.28 -18.80 -19.13
C LEU A 434 -12.11 -19.25 -18.25
N VAL A 435 -11.11 -18.40 -18.02
CA VAL A 435 -10.00 -18.68 -17.10
C VAL A 435 -10.50 -18.85 -15.67
N ARG A 436 -11.47 -18.02 -15.23
CA ARG A 436 -12.12 -18.13 -13.92
C ARG A 436 -12.88 -19.45 -13.77
N ALA A 437 -13.65 -19.84 -14.78
CA ALA A 437 -14.41 -21.08 -14.82
C ALA A 437 -13.49 -22.31 -14.79
N ILE A 438 -12.42 -22.32 -15.61
CA ILE A 438 -11.38 -23.35 -15.59
C ILE A 438 -10.72 -23.45 -14.21
N GLY A 439 -10.37 -22.31 -13.61
CA GLY A 439 -9.80 -22.26 -12.26
C GLY A 439 -10.74 -22.85 -11.20
N SER A 440 -12.02 -22.50 -11.25
CA SER A 440 -13.04 -23.05 -10.35
C SER A 440 -13.21 -24.57 -10.54
N ARG A 441 -13.23 -25.05 -11.79
CA ARG A 441 -13.34 -26.49 -12.10
C ARG A 441 -12.11 -27.27 -11.66
N ILE A 442 -10.90 -26.74 -11.89
CA ILE A 442 -9.64 -27.33 -11.41
C ILE A 442 -9.66 -27.43 -9.88
N ARG A 443 -10.14 -26.40 -9.18
CA ARG A 443 -10.27 -26.43 -7.71
C ARG A 443 -11.19 -27.56 -7.24
N VAL A 444 -12.38 -27.68 -7.83
CA VAL A 444 -13.33 -28.77 -7.50
C VAL A 444 -12.71 -30.14 -7.78
N LEU A 445 -12.04 -30.31 -8.92
CA LEU A 445 -11.36 -31.57 -9.26
C LEU A 445 -10.23 -31.90 -8.29
N ARG A 446 -9.45 -30.90 -7.85
CA ARG A 446 -8.39 -31.10 -6.83
C ARG A 446 -8.95 -31.51 -5.48
N GLU A 447 -10.08 -30.93 -5.06
CA GLU A 447 -10.76 -31.34 -3.83
C GLU A 447 -11.25 -32.79 -3.91
N GLU A 448 -11.78 -33.21 -5.06
CA GLU A 448 -12.20 -34.59 -5.29
C GLU A 448 -11.01 -35.57 -5.34
N VAL A 449 -9.89 -35.18 -5.98
CA VAL A 449 -8.64 -35.95 -5.95
C VAL A 449 -8.14 -36.10 -4.50
N ALA A 450 -8.16 -35.04 -3.71
CA ALA A 450 -7.77 -35.09 -2.30
C ALA A 450 -8.69 -36.00 -1.46
N LYS A 451 -9.98 -36.09 -1.80
CA LYS A 451 -10.91 -37.06 -1.16
C LYS A 451 -10.54 -38.49 -1.53
N LEU A 452 -10.20 -38.75 -2.80
CA LEU A 452 -9.78 -40.08 -3.27
C LEU A 452 -8.42 -40.50 -2.66
N GLU A 453 -7.47 -39.58 -2.55
CA GLU A 453 -6.17 -39.86 -1.91
C GLU A 453 -6.33 -40.24 -0.42
N ARG A 454 -7.32 -39.68 0.28
CA ARG A 454 -7.64 -40.06 1.67
C ARG A 454 -8.22 -41.47 1.80
N LEU A 455 -8.77 -42.03 0.72
CA LEU A 455 -9.26 -43.41 0.69
C LEU A 455 -8.15 -44.43 0.40
N MET A 456 -6.95 -43.97 -0.01
CA MET A 456 -5.81 -44.86 -0.21
C MET A 456 -5.11 -45.19 1.13
N PRO A 457 -4.72 -46.45 1.37
CA PRO A 457 -4.01 -46.82 2.60
C PRO A 457 -2.66 -46.09 2.69
N LYS A 458 -2.38 -45.49 3.84
CA LYS A 458 -1.05 -44.94 4.15
C LYS A 458 -0.09 -46.09 4.44
N GLU A 459 1.11 -46.04 3.86
CA GLU A 459 2.12 -47.10 3.97
C GLU A 459 2.36 -47.52 5.43
N GLY A 460 2.30 -48.83 5.69
CA GLY A 460 2.65 -49.46 6.97
C GLY A 460 1.55 -50.29 7.66
N GLY A 461 0.29 -50.23 7.21
CA GLY A 461 -0.80 -51.02 7.78
C GLY A 461 -1.26 -52.16 6.88
N LEU A 462 -0.88 -53.40 7.18
CA LEU A 462 -1.45 -54.61 6.57
C LEU A 462 -2.96 -54.65 6.83
N THR A 463 -3.77 -54.30 5.83
CA THR A 463 -5.21 -54.57 5.81
C THR A 463 -5.63 -55.17 4.47
N THR A 464 -6.03 -56.43 4.54
CA THR A 464 -6.91 -57.22 3.66
C THR A 464 -7.48 -56.53 2.41
N TRP A 465 -6.66 -56.32 1.38
CA TRP A 465 -7.10 -56.07 -0.01
C TRP A 465 -6.58 -57.13 -1.00
N ARG A 466 -6.31 -58.35 -0.52
CA ARG A 466 -6.05 -59.51 -1.37
C ARG A 466 -7.20 -60.49 -1.30
N LYS A 467 -8.27 -60.13 -1.99
CA LYS A 467 -9.20 -60.99 -2.74
C LYS A 467 -10.07 -60.01 -3.55
N ASP A 468 -9.90 -60.02 -4.88
CA ASP A 468 -10.56 -59.18 -5.89
C ASP A 468 -10.06 -57.75 -6.13
N ALA A 469 -8.75 -57.61 -6.40
CA ALA A 469 -8.18 -56.36 -6.94
C ALA A 469 -8.79 -55.95 -8.29
N ASP A 470 -9.29 -56.91 -9.10
CA ASP A 470 -9.93 -56.62 -10.39
C ASP A 470 -11.33 -56.04 -10.22
N ARG A 471 -12.04 -56.38 -9.13
CA ARG A 471 -13.37 -55.84 -8.83
C ARG A 471 -13.30 -54.39 -8.35
N ALA A 472 -12.34 -54.08 -7.49
CA ALA A 472 -12.09 -52.71 -7.03
C ALA A 472 -11.66 -51.77 -8.17
N ARG A 473 -10.85 -52.26 -9.13
CA ARG A 473 -10.55 -51.50 -10.36
C ARG A 473 -11.79 -51.31 -11.23
N GLY A 474 -12.61 -52.35 -11.38
CA GLY A 474 -13.88 -52.28 -12.10
C GLY A 474 -14.82 -51.22 -11.54
N ASP A 475 -14.96 -51.15 -10.21
CA ASP A 475 -15.85 -50.22 -9.53
C ASP A 475 -15.34 -48.76 -9.62
N ILE A 476 -14.03 -48.53 -9.50
CA ILE A 476 -13.42 -47.20 -9.69
C ILE A 476 -13.58 -46.73 -11.14
N CYS A 477 -13.34 -47.61 -12.13
CA CYS A 477 -13.57 -47.27 -13.54
C CYS A 477 -15.05 -47.00 -13.83
N ALA A 478 -15.97 -47.78 -13.26
CA ALA A 478 -17.41 -47.56 -13.42
C ALA A 478 -17.86 -46.21 -12.83
N MET A 479 -17.36 -45.83 -11.65
CA MET A 479 -17.67 -44.54 -11.04
C MET A 479 -17.10 -43.35 -11.84
N VAL A 480 -15.91 -43.50 -12.43
CA VAL A 480 -15.32 -42.46 -13.28
C VAL A 480 -16.10 -42.31 -14.59
N LEU A 481 -16.48 -43.43 -15.22
CA LEU A 481 -17.24 -43.42 -16.48
C LEU A 481 -18.67 -42.87 -16.29
N GLN A 482 -19.35 -43.26 -15.21
CA GLN A 482 -20.69 -42.74 -14.88
C GLN A 482 -20.69 -41.22 -14.62
N ARG A 483 -19.60 -40.69 -14.04
CA ARG A 483 -19.47 -39.26 -13.75
C ARG A 483 -19.02 -38.43 -14.95
N TRP A 484 -18.47 -39.06 -15.99
CA TRP A 484 -18.10 -38.42 -17.26
C TRP A 484 -19.15 -38.61 -18.37
N GLY A 485 -20.31 -39.20 -18.05
CA GLY A 485 -21.42 -39.36 -18.99
C GLY A 485 -21.16 -40.37 -20.10
N VAL A 486 -20.18 -41.26 -19.94
CA VAL A 486 -19.88 -42.32 -20.91
C VAL A 486 -20.63 -43.57 -20.45
N GLU A 487 -21.78 -43.84 -21.08
CA GLU A 487 -22.46 -45.13 -20.90
C GLU A 487 -21.66 -46.24 -21.58
N LYS A 488 -21.68 -47.41 -20.93
CA LYS A 488 -21.00 -48.61 -21.43
C LYS A 488 -21.93 -49.25 -22.46
N ASP A 489 -21.57 -49.17 -23.75
CA ASP A 489 -22.25 -49.96 -24.78
C ASP A 489 -22.18 -51.44 -24.38
N SER A 490 -23.35 -52.08 -24.37
CA SER A 490 -23.61 -53.43 -23.86
C SER A 490 -22.92 -54.52 -24.66
#